data_AF-A0A7N1A4N3-F1
#
_entry.id   AF-A0A7N1A4N3-F1
#
_cell.length_a   1.000
_cell.length_b   1.000
_cell.length_c   1.000
_cell.angle_alpha   90.00
_cell.angle_beta   90.00
_cell.angle_gamma   90.00
#
_symmetry.space_group_name_H-M   'P 1'
#
loop_
_entity.id
_entity.type
_entity.pdbx_description
1 polymer ?
#
loop_
_entity_poly.entity_id
_entity_poly.type
_entity_poly.pdbx_seq_one_letter_code
_entity_poly.pdbx_strand_id
1 'polypeptide(L)'
;MQQRRSSSSTYGRPSGTDGSDFSYRMVVDSRYTRVAKGKSRLSVLIVAQVLILFLGIFYILSTQKDEMINKCALLSTAAGQISLIVGELGRRRSRVNFLKSYMAVSSAAVIVTSACAIKDNPLLKVC
;
A
#
# COMPACT_ATOMS: atom_id res chain seq x y z
N MET A 1 -40.91 -12.74 -30.49
CA MET A 1 -41.25 -11.34 -30.82
C MET A 1 -40.15 -10.77 -31.70
N GLN A 2 -40.46 -10.53 -32.97
CA GLN A 2 -39.49 -10.11 -33.98
C GLN A 2 -39.65 -8.59 -34.15
N GLN A 3 -38.69 -7.82 -33.61
CA GLN A 3 -38.75 -6.36 -33.66
C GLN A 3 -38.19 -5.87 -35.00
N ARG A 4 -39.08 -5.32 -35.83
CA ARG A 4 -38.80 -4.67 -37.11
C ARG A 4 -37.64 -3.68 -36.98
N ARG A 5 -36.59 -3.89 -37.78
CA ARG A 5 -35.58 -2.86 -38.08
C ARG A 5 -36.23 -1.83 -39.01
N SER A 6 -36.62 -0.68 -38.47
CA SER A 6 -36.94 0.51 -39.25
C SER A 6 -35.65 1.25 -39.60
N SER A 7 -35.40 1.32 -40.90
CA SER A 7 -34.39 2.10 -41.60
C SER A 7 -34.58 3.62 -41.44
N SER A 8 -33.47 4.35 -41.32
CA SER A 8 -33.19 5.75 -41.79
C SER A 8 -32.54 6.67 -40.75
N SER A 9 -31.21 6.77 -40.77
CA SER A 9 -30.47 8.04 -40.64
C SER A 9 -29.00 7.81 -41.02
N THR A 10 -28.63 8.23 -42.21
CA THR A 10 -27.23 8.23 -42.72
C THR A 10 -26.38 9.37 -42.12
N TYR A 11 -26.92 10.06 -41.11
CA TYR A 11 -26.20 10.91 -40.16
C TYR A 11 -26.40 10.34 -38.76
N GLY A 12 -25.98 9.09 -38.56
CA GLY A 12 -26.03 8.44 -37.26
C GLY A 12 -25.17 9.20 -36.27
N ARG A 13 -25.79 9.70 -35.20
CA ARG A 13 -25.10 10.24 -34.01
C ARG A 13 -23.94 9.29 -33.65
N PRO A 14 -22.69 9.77 -33.50
CA PRO A 14 -21.58 8.89 -33.23
C PRO A 14 -21.91 8.04 -32.00
N SER A 15 -21.97 6.72 -32.22
CA SER A 15 -22.26 5.73 -31.20
C SER A 15 -21.25 5.94 -30.06
N GLY A 16 -21.75 6.22 -28.86
CA GLY A 16 -20.90 6.52 -27.70
C GLY A 16 -21.15 7.89 -27.04
N THR A 17 -21.90 8.81 -27.66
CA THR A 17 -22.17 10.15 -27.09
C THR A 17 -23.45 10.27 -26.27
N ASP A 18 -24.36 9.30 -26.32
CA ASP A 18 -25.63 9.29 -25.55
C ASP A 18 -25.54 8.50 -24.24
N GLY A 19 -24.37 7.91 -23.94
CA GLY A 19 -24.17 7.09 -22.76
C GLY A 19 -24.84 5.72 -22.82
N SER A 20 -25.44 5.32 -23.95
CA SER A 20 -26.00 3.98 -24.15
C SER A 20 -24.93 2.89 -24.35
N ASP A 21 -23.68 3.30 -24.56
CA ASP A 21 -22.57 2.41 -24.85
C ASP A 21 -22.17 1.59 -23.61
N PHE A 22 -22.94 0.52 -23.41
CA PHE A 22 -22.84 -0.40 -22.29
C PHE A 22 -21.48 -1.11 -22.29
N SER A 23 -20.93 -1.41 -23.47
CA SER A 23 -19.59 -2.01 -23.61
C SER A 23 -18.51 -1.06 -23.11
N TYR A 24 -18.57 0.23 -23.48
CA TYR A 24 -17.63 1.23 -22.96
C TYR A 24 -17.77 1.40 -21.45
N ARG A 25 -19.00 1.48 -20.93
CA ARG A 25 -19.26 1.58 -19.48
C ARG A 25 -18.76 0.35 -18.72
N MET A 26 -19.01 -0.87 -19.18
CA MET A 26 -18.55 -2.11 -18.53
C MET A 26 -17.02 -2.23 -18.46
N VAL A 27 -16.30 -1.88 -19.54
CA VAL A 27 -14.83 -1.96 -19.57
C VAL A 27 -14.19 -0.88 -18.72
N VAL A 28 -14.78 0.31 -18.69
CA VAL A 28 -14.28 1.43 -17.88
C VAL A 28 -14.57 1.19 -16.40
N ASP A 29 -15.80 0.77 -16.06
CA ASP A 29 -16.24 0.54 -14.68
C ASP A 29 -15.50 -0.65 -14.03
N SER A 30 -15.24 -1.71 -14.78
CA SER A 30 -14.41 -2.83 -14.30
C SER A 30 -12.96 -2.42 -13.99
N ARG A 31 -12.38 -1.45 -14.71
CA ARG A 31 -11.04 -0.91 -14.41
C ARG A 31 -11.06 -0.01 -13.18
N TYR A 32 -12.03 0.90 -13.07
CA TYR A 32 -12.13 1.76 -11.89
C TYR A 32 -12.42 0.98 -10.61
N THR A 33 -13.31 -0.02 -10.67
CA THR A 33 -13.60 -0.89 -9.53
C THR A 33 -12.39 -1.71 -9.09
N ARG A 34 -11.56 -2.21 -10.02
CA ARG A 34 -10.29 -2.89 -9.69
C ARG A 34 -9.31 -1.96 -8.97
N VAL A 35 -9.16 -0.72 -9.42
CA VAL A 35 -8.31 0.28 -8.75
C VAL A 35 -8.84 0.62 -7.36
N ALA A 36 -10.15 0.80 -7.21
CA ALA A 36 -10.78 1.07 -5.92
C ALA A 36 -10.58 -0.08 -4.92
N LYS A 37 -10.80 -1.33 -5.36
CA LYS A 37 -10.53 -2.53 -4.55
C LYS A 37 -9.05 -2.64 -4.16
N GLY A 38 -8.13 -2.37 -5.08
CA GLY A 38 -6.69 -2.35 -4.81
C GLY A 38 -6.31 -1.30 -3.77
N LYS A 39 -6.81 -0.07 -3.92
CA LYS A 39 -6.58 1.03 -2.96
C LYS A 39 -7.14 0.74 -1.56
N SER A 40 -8.29 0.08 -1.49
CA SER A 40 -8.91 -0.32 -0.22
C SER A 40 -8.04 -1.36 0.50
N ARG A 41 -7.67 -2.45 -0.19
CA ARG A 41 -6.78 -3.48 0.37
C ARG A 41 -5.44 -2.92 0.84
N LEU A 42 -4.85 -2.06 0.03
CA LEU A 42 -3.59 -1.39 0.38
C LEU A 42 -3.75 -0.51 1.63
N SER A 43 -4.88 0.17 1.79
CA SER A 43 -5.19 0.96 2.99
C SER A 43 -5.18 0.08 4.25
N VAL A 44 -5.80 -1.10 4.18
CA VAL A 44 -5.85 -2.03 5.31
C VAL A 44 -4.46 -2.52 5.67
N LEU A 45 -3.62 -2.85 4.68
CA LEU A 45 -2.24 -3.27 4.92
C LEU A 45 -1.38 -2.17 5.57
N ILE A 46 -1.50 -0.93 5.10
CA ILE A 46 -0.78 0.21 5.68
C ILE A 46 -1.21 0.41 7.14
N VAL A 47 -2.51 0.36 7.44
CA VAL A 47 -3.03 0.49 8.81
C VAL A 47 -2.52 -0.64 9.70
N ALA A 48 -2.58 -1.88 9.24
CA ALA A 48 -2.06 -3.03 9.99
C ALA A 48 -0.55 -2.88 10.28
N GLN A 49 0.23 -2.42 9.29
CA GLN A 49 1.66 -2.23 9.45
C GLN A 49 2.00 -1.09 10.42
N VAL A 50 1.22 -0.01 10.40
CA VAL A 50 1.32 1.08 11.40
C VAL A 50 1.12 0.53 12.81
N LEU A 51 0.07 -0.25 13.05
CA LEU A 51 -0.23 -0.83 14.36
C LEU A 51 0.90 -1.76 14.85
N ILE A 52 1.40 -2.64 13.98
CA ILE A 52 2.49 -3.58 14.32
C ILE A 52 3.77 -2.81 14.70
N LEU A 53 4.14 -1.79 13.92
CA LEU A 53 5.35 -1.02 14.20
C LEU A 53 5.20 -0.12 15.43
N PHE A 54 3.99 0.36 15.74
CA PHE A 54 3.72 1.06 17.01
C PHE A 54 3.90 0.14 18.22
N LEU A 55 3.39 -1.09 18.15
CA LEU A 55 3.61 -2.10 19.19
C LEU A 55 5.09 -2.41 19.36
N GLY A 56 5.86 -2.51 18.25
CA GLY A 56 7.30 -2.72 18.29
C GLY A 56 8.07 -1.59 18.99
N ILE A 57 7.74 -0.32 18.70
CA ILE A 57 8.34 0.82 19.41
C ILE A 57 7.96 0.82 20.89
N PHE A 58 6.67 0.58 21.19
CA PHE A 58 6.20 0.53 22.56
C PHE A 58 6.89 -0.57 23.37
N TYR A 59 7.14 -1.72 22.74
CA TYR A 59 7.92 -2.79 23.34
C TYR A 59 9.36 -2.36 23.63
N ILE A 60 10.08 -1.80 22.66
CA ILE A 60 11.45 -1.28 22.84
C ILE A 60 11.52 -0.21 23.94
N LEU A 61 10.51 0.66 24.01
CA LEU A 61 10.43 1.71 25.04
C LEU A 61 10.09 1.14 26.42
N SER A 62 9.31 0.05 26.47
CA SER A 62 8.95 -0.63 27.73
C SER A 62 10.09 -1.46 28.29
N THR A 63 10.99 -1.96 27.45
CA THR A 63 12.18 -2.73 27.85
C THR A 63 13.35 -1.86 28.27
N GLN A 64 13.19 -0.52 28.28
CA GLN A 64 14.24 0.47 28.54
C GLN A 64 14.79 0.48 29.98
N LYS A 65 14.39 -0.46 30.84
CA LYS A 65 14.68 -0.37 32.27
C LYS A 65 16.13 -0.62 32.65
N ASP A 66 16.89 -1.45 31.93
CA ASP A 66 18.25 -1.82 32.37
C ASP A 66 19.29 -2.06 31.25
N GLU A 67 18.92 -1.97 29.96
CA GLU A 67 19.80 -2.40 28.85
C GLU A 67 20.19 -1.28 27.89
N MET A 68 21.40 -1.42 27.33
CA MET A 68 21.95 -0.54 26.30
C MET A 68 21.06 -0.60 25.06
N ILE A 69 20.12 0.35 24.96
CA ILE A 69 19.16 0.44 23.85
C ILE A 69 19.90 0.27 22.52
N ASN A 70 19.44 -0.69 21.72
CA ASN A 70 19.96 -0.93 20.38
C ASN A 70 19.56 0.23 19.46
N LYS A 71 20.36 1.30 19.50
CA LYS A 71 20.13 2.56 18.75
C LYS A 71 19.89 2.29 17.27
N CYS A 72 20.56 1.28 16.70
CA CYS A 72 20.35 0.87 15.32
C CYS A 72 18.93 0.33 15.07
N ALA A 73 18.40 -0.53 15.95
CA ALA A 73 17.04 -1.04 15.84
C ALA A 73 16.00 0.08 16.03
N LEU A 74 16.24 0.99 16.98
CA LEU A 74 15.36 2.14 17.20
C LEU A 74 15.31 3.08 15.99
N LEU A 75 16.47 3.45 15.44
CA LEU A 75 16.56 4.33 14.27
C LEU A 75 15.96 3.69 13.02
N SER A 76 16.23 2.41 12.78
CA SER A 76 15.65 1.66 11.65
C SER A 76 14.12 1.57 11.76
N THR A 77 13.61 1.32 12.97
CA THR A 77 12.16 1.27 13.23
C THR A 77 11.51 2.65 13.04
N ALA A 78 12.17 3.72 13.48
CA ALA A 78 11.71 5.10 13.25
C ALA A 78 11.72 5.47 11.76
N ALA A 79 12.77 5.09 11.01
CA ALA A 79 12.81 5.28 9.56
C ALA A 79 11.69 4.51 8.84
N GLY A 80 11.37 3.30 9.30
CA GLY A 80 10.22 2.52 8.83
C GLY A 80 8.87 3.22 9.03
N GLN A 81 8.68 3.90 10.16
CA GLN A 81 7.48 4.72 10.44
C GLN A 81 7.35 5.91 9.47
N ILE A 82 8.45 6.62 9.22
CA ILE A 82 8.44 7.74 8.26
C ILE A 82 8.09 7.23 6.85
N SER A 83 8.62 6.08 6.45
CA SER A 83 8.27 5.44 5.18
C SER A 83 6.77 5.14 5.06
N LEU A 84 6.13 4.66 6.13
CA LEU A 84 4.68 4.41 6.14
C LEU A 84 3.86 5.68 5.88
N ILE A 85 4.26 6.81 6.45
CA ILE A 85 3.60 8.11 6.20
C ILE A 85 3.71 8.47 4.71
N VAL A 86 4.89 8.26 4.12
CA VAL A 86 5.12 8.45 2.67
C VAL A 86 4.27 7.48 1.83
N GLY A 87 4.12 6.24 2.26
CA GLY A 87 3.28 5.23 1.61
C GLY A 87 1.78 5.58 1.61
N GLU A 88 1.26 6.05 2.75
CA GLU A 88 -0.12 6.51 2.88
C GLU A 88 -0.37 7.78 2.03
N LEU A 89 0.60 8.70 2.01
CA LEU A 89 0.54 9.88 1.16
C LEU A 89 0.56 9.49 -0.34
N GLY A 90 1.38 8.50 -0.71
CA GLY A 90 1.43 7.92 -2.05
C GLY A 90 0.11 7.28 -2.47
N ARG A 91 -0.55 6.56 -1.55
CA ARG A 91 -1.88 5.96 -1.76
C ARG A 91 -2.94 7.03 -1.99
N ARG A 92 -3.00 8.06 -1.13
CA ARG A 92 -3.98 9.16 -1.24
C ARG A 92 -3.81 9.95 -2.54
N ARG A 93 -2.56 10.30 -2.88
CA ARG A 93 -2.24 11.05 -4.11
C ARG A 93 -2.20 10.19 -5.38
N SER A 94 -2.43 8.87 -5.27
CA SER A 94 -2.34 7.91 -6.39
C SER A 94 -1.01 7.98 -7.15
N ARG A 95 0.07 8.28 -6.44
CA ARG A 95 1.41 8.47 -7.01
C ARG A 95 2.22 7.20 -6.81
N VAL A 96 2.39 6.43 -7.89
CA VAL A 96 3.07 5.13 -7.87
C VAL A 96 4.51 5.18 -7.35
N ASN A 97 5.23 6.29 -7.57
CA ASN A 97 6.63 6.43 -7.13
C ASN A 97 6.76 6.41 -5.61
N PHE A 98 5.86 7.09 -4.89
CA PHE A 98 5.86 7.07 -3.41
C PHE A 98 5.53 5.69 -2.86
N LEU A 99 4.69 4.92 -3.57
CA LEU A 99 4.36 3.57 -3.14
C LEU A 99 5.52 2.59 -3.38
N LYS A 100 6.27 2.76 -4.47
CA LYS A 100 7.51 2.02 -4.73
C LYS A 100 8.58 2.33 -3.69
N SER A 101 8.81 3.61 -3.39
CA SER A 101 9.77 4.01 -2.35
C SER A 101 9.36 3.50 -0.98
N TYR A 102 8.06 3.54 -0.66
CA TYR A 102 7.53 2.95 0.58
C TYR A 102 7.90 1.47 0.70
N MET A 103 7.59 0.64 -0.30
CA MET A 103 7.91 -0.79 -0.27
C MET A 103 9.41 -1.06 -0.13
N ALA A 104 10.25 -0.30 -0.84
CA ALA A 104 11.70 -0.47 -0.78
C ALA A 104 12.25 -0.10 0.62
N VAL A 105 11.84 1.04 1.17
CA VAL A 105 12.35 1.52 2.46
C VAL A 105 11.79 0.69 3.62
N SER A 106 10.51 0.30 3.58
CA SER A 106 9.91 -0.51 4.65
C SER A 106 10.51 -1.92 4.72
N SER A 107 10.78 -2.55 3.56
CA SER A 107 11.46 -3.86 3.52
C SER A 107 12.89 -3.77 4.02
N ALA A 108 13.66 -2.77 3.58
CA ALA A 108 15.01 -2.53 4.07
C ALA A 108 15.03 -2.29 5.59
N ALA A 109 14.10 -1.49 6.12
CA ALA A 109 13.99 -1.23 7.55
C ALA A 109 13.73 -2.52 8.35
N VAL A 110 12.87 -3.41 7.88
CA VAL A 110 12.61 -4.71 8.54
C VAL A 110 13.88 -5.58 8.57
N ILE A 111 14.62 -5.66 7.46
CA ILE A 111 15.87 -6.43 7.37
C ILE A 111 16.93 -5.86 8.31
N VAL A 112 17.07 -4.54 8.37
CA VAL A 112 18.04 -3.89 9.25
C VAL A 112 17.64 -4.09 10.72
N THR A 113 16.38 -3.92 11.06
CA THR A 113 15.89 -4.11 12.43
C THR A 113 16.08 -5.55 12.90
N SER A 114 15.81 -6.56 12.05
CA SER A 114 16.04 -7.96 12.41
C SER A 114 17.53 -8.28 12.54
N ALA A 115 18.38 -7.75 11.64
CA ALA A 115 19.83 -7.93 11.73
C ALA A 115 20.42 -7.29 13.00
N CYS A 116 19.92 -6.13 13.42
CA CYS A 116 20.29 -5.53 14.70
C CYS A 116 19.85 -6.43 15.86
N ALA A 117 18.57 -6.82 15.90
CA ALA A 117 18.07 -7.71 16.96
C ALA A 117 18.89 -9.01 17.08
N ILE A 118 19.32 -9.61 15.97
CA ILE A 118 20.18 -10.81 16.00
C ILE A 118 21.56 -10.50 16.61
N LYS A 119 22.19 -9.38 16.25
CA LYS A 119 23.51 -8.99 16.80
C LYS A 119 23.47 -8.75 18.31
N ASP A 120 22.35 -8.23 18.77
CA ASP A 120 22.16 -7.87 20.17
C ASP A 120 21.73 -9.07 21.03
N ASN A 121 21.38 -10.20 20.41
CA ASN A 121 21.10 -11.46 21.09
C ASN A 121 22.36 -12.36 21.09
N PRO A 122 23.08 -12.49 22.22
CA PRO A 122 24.31 -13.30 22.29
C PRO A 122 24.06 -14.80 22.06
N LEU A 123 22.82 -15.28 22.15
CA LEU A 123 22.43 -16.69 21.97
C LEU A 123 22.55 -17.18 20.51
N LEU A 124 22.40 -16.29 19.53
CA LEU A 124 22.54 -16.61 18.09
C LEU A 124 23.96 -16.44 17.55
N LYS A 125 24.89 -15.92 18.37
CA LYS A 125 26.29 -15.68 17.99
C LYS A 125 27.18 -16.93 18.16
N VAL A 126 26.63 -18.05 18.63
CA VAL A 126 27.37 -19.26 19.04
C VAL A 126 27.08 -20.47 18.12
N CYS A 127 26.73 -20.25 16.86
CA CYS A 127 26.73 -21.30 15.83
C CYS A 127 27.87 -21.07 14.83
#